data_AF-A0A2X2WZ22-F1
#
_entry.id   AF-A0A2X2WZ22-F1
#
_cell.length_a   1.000
_cell.length_b   1.000
_cell.length_c   1.000
_cell.angle_alpha   90.00
_cell.angle_beta   90.00
_cell.angle_gamma   90.00
#
_symmetry.space_group_name_H-M   'P 1'
#
loop_
_entity.id
_entity.type
_entity.pdbx_description
1 polymer ?
#
loop_
_entity_poly.entity_id
_entity_poly.type
_entity_poly.pdbx_seq_one_letter_code
_entity_poly.pdbx_strand_id
1 'polypeptide(L)' 'MKRSTNQEKFLDTLIRLNTKIEELGKINILNNHIYSEYFFRDLLNIVYGYSLENHNKKQKNAPAFDLIDNTNKIII' A
#
# COMPACT_ATOMS: atom_id res chain seq x y z
N MET A 1 25.21 -14.32 -3.72
CA MET A 1 25.52 -12.95 -4.17
C MET A 1 24.32 -12.20 -4.77
N LYS A 2 23.58 -12.74 -5.75
CA LYS A 2 22.43 -12.01 -6.35
C LYS A 2 21.22 -11.80 -5.42
N ARG A 3 20.98 -12.69 -4.45
CA ARG A 3 19.83 -12.62 -3.53
C ARG A 3 19.88 -11.40 -2.61
N SER A 4 21.02 -11.15 -1.95
CA SER A 4 21.18 -9.99 -1.06
C SER A 4 21.06 -8.68 -1.83
N THR A 5 21.71 -8.58 -3.00
CA THR A 5 21.60 -7.39 -3.86
C THR A 5 20.17 -7.12 -4.33
N ASN A 6 19.38 -8.16 -4.63
CA ASN A 6 17.98 -7.99 -5.01
C ASN A 6 17.11 -7.53 -3.84
N GLN A 7 17.38 -8.05 -2.63
CA GLN A 7 16.68 -7.63 -1.40
C GLN A 7 16.99 -6.17 -1.07
N GLU A 8 18.25 -5.75 -1.13
CA GLU A 8 18.66 -4.35 -0.93
C GLU A 8 17.99 -3.42 -1.94
N LYS A 9 18.04 -3.78 -3.24
CA LYS A 9 17.38 -2.99 -4.29
C LYS A 9 15.87 -2.85 -4.08
N PHE A 10 15.22 -3.91 -3.60
CA PHE A 10 13.81 -3.88 -3.28
C PHE A 10 13.52 -2.92 -2.12
N LEU A 11 14.27 -3.03 -1.02
CA LEU A 11 14.15 -2.15 0.14
C LEU A 11 14.39 -0.69 -0.23
N ASP A 12 15.47 -0.39 -0.95
CA ASP A 12 15.77 0.96 -1.41
C ASP A 12 14.65 1.56 -2.27
N THR A 13 14.02 0.72 -3.10
CA THR A 13 12.91 1.15 -3.96
C THR A 13 11.67 1.44 -3.14
N LEU A 14 11.36 0.62 -2.13
CA LEU A 14 10.27 0.89 -1.20
C LEU A 14 10.50 2.17 -0.39
N ILE A 15 11.71 2.40 0.10
CA ILE A 15 12.08 3.61 0.84
C ILE A 15 11.86 4.84 -0.04
N ARG A 16 12.38 4.83 -1.28
CA ARG A 16 12.19 5.94 -2.23
C ARG A 16 10.72 6.20 -2.56
N LEU A 17 9.93 5.13 -2.72
CA LEU A 17 8.49 5.26 -2.94
C LEU A 17 7.84 5.95 -1.74
N ASN A 18 8.14 5.51 -0.51
CA ASN A 18 7.57 6.09 0.70
C ASN A 18 7.94 7.58 0.86
N THR A 19 9.23 7.92 0.69
CA THR A 19 9.68 9.32 0.72
C THR A 19 8.91 10.17 -0.30
N LYS A 20 8.69 9.66 -1.51
CA LYS A 20 7.98 10.39 -2.56
C LYS A 20 6.50 10.60 -2.22
N ILE A 21 5.84 9.62 -1.58
CA ILE A 21 4.45 9.76 -1.11
C ILE A 21 4.39 10.86 -0.05
N GLU A 22 5.26 10.79 0.96
CA GLU A 22 5.29 11.75 2.07
C GLU A 22 5.54 13.19 1.59
N GLU A 23 6.56 13.39 0.75
CA GLU A 23 6.89 14.74 0.25
C GLU A 23 5.80 15.33 -0.63
N LEU A 24 5.14 14.53 -1.47
CA LEU A 24 4.04 14.99 -2.31
C LEU A 24 2.75 15.21 -1.50
N GLY A 25 2.52 14.40 -0.46
CA GLY A 25 1.42 14.56 0.47
C GLY A 25 1.47 15.90 1.21
N LYS A 26 2.67 16.37 1.60
CA LYS A 26 2.86 17.68 2.24
C LYS A 26 2.36 18.86 1.40
N ILE A 27 2.32 18.70 0.07
CA ILE A 27 1.81 19.71 -0.87
C ILE A 27 0.48 19.29 -1.52
N ASN A 28 -0.24 18.34 -0.91
CA ASN A 28 -1.57 17.89 -1.32
C ASN A 28 -1.63 17.20 -2.72
N ILE A 29 -0.52 16.62 -3.18
CA ILE A 29 -0.49 15.79 -4.41
C ILE A 29 -0.66 14.32 -4.02
N LEU A 30 -1.90 13.83 -4.08
CA LEU A 30 -2.28 12.53 -3.50
C LEU A 30 -2.31 11.36 -4.49
N ASN A 31 -1.98 11.58 -5.77
CA ASN A 31 -2.01 10.53 -6.79
C ASN A 31 -1.20 9.28 -6.39
N ASN A 32 -0.04 9.48 -5.76
CA ASN A 32 0.83 8.37 -5.33
C ASN A 32 0.30 7.63 -4.10
N HIS A 33 -0.54 8.23 -3.27
CA HIS A 33 -1.19 7.53 -2.15
C HIS A 33 -2.10 6.41 -2.68
N ILE A 34 -2.91 6.73 -3.70
CA ILE A 34 -3.81 5.75 -4.34
C ILE A 34 -3.02 4.56 -4.91
N TYR A 35 -1.94 4.81 -5.66
CA TYR A 35 -1.11 3.72 -6.21
C TYR A 35 -0.45 2.88 -5.13
N SER A 36 -0.07 3.51 -4.02
CA SER A 36 0.61 2.83 -2.92
C SER A 36 -0.36 1.95 -2.13
N GLU A 37 -1.60 2.39 -1.93
CA GLU A 37 -2.69 1.58 -1.37
C GLU A 37 -2.90 0.30 -2.19
N TYR A 38 -2.97 0.40 -3.52
CA TYR A 38 -3.06 -0.78 -4.39
C TYR A 38 -1.87 -1.72 -4.25
N PHE A 39 -0.66 -1.16 -4.24
CA PHE A 39 0.57 -1.94 -4.11
C PHE A 39 0.63 -2.70 -2.78
N PHE A 40 0.38 -2.01 -1.66
CA PHE A 40 0.45 -2.62 -0.34
C PHE A 40 -0.68 -3.64 -0.14
N ARG A 41 -1.88 -3.39 -0.66
CA ARG A 41 -2.95 -4.40 -0.67
C ARG A 41 -2.48 -5.71 -1.32
N ASP A 42 -1.96 -5.62 -2.54
CA ASP A 42 -1.56 -6.80 -3.29
C ASP A 42 -0.38 -7.52 -2.62
N LEU A 43 0.59 -6.75 -2.11
CA LEU A 43 1.71 -7.29 -1.35
C LEU A 43 1.26 -8.04 -0.09
N LEU A 44 0.37 -7.45 0.70
CA LEU A 44 -0.13 -8.04 1.94
C LEU A 44 -1.00 -9.27 1.67
N ASN A 45 -1.82 -9.25 0.63
CA ASN A 45 -2.58 -10.42 0.19
C ASN A 45 -1.66 -11.57 -0.20
N ILE A 46 -0.55 -11.29 -0.89
CA ILE A 46 0.45 -12.32 -1.27
C ILE A 46 1.20 -12.84 -0.03
N VAL A 47 1.66 -11.95 0.85
CA VAL A 47 2.54 -12.32 1.98
C VAL A 47 1.77 -13.03 3.09
N TYR A 48 0.56 -12.59 3.40
CA TYR A 48 -0.22 -13.09 4.53
C TYR A 48 -1.42 -13.94 4.13
N GLY A 49 -1.69 -14.10 2.83
CA GLY A 49 -2.88 -14.82 2.36
C GLY A 49 -4.18 -14.06 2.64
N TYR A 50 -4.11 -12.74 2.83
CA TYR A 50 -5.29 -11.90 3.04
C TYR A 50 -6.10 -11.72 1.75
N SER A 51 -7.32 -11.22 1.93
CA SER A 51 -8.26 -10.81 0.89
C SER A 51 -8.63 -9.34 1.10
N LEU A 52 -7.62 -8.48 1.30
CA LEU A 52 -7.77 -7.04 1.42
C LEU A 52 -8.33 -6.46 0.11
N GLU A 53 -9.27 -5.54 0.24
CA GLU A 53 -9.87 -4.77 -0.84
C GLU A 53 -9.89 -3.28 -0.46
N ASN A 54 -9.75 -2.38 -1.44
CA ASN A 54 -9.85 -0.94 -1.17
C ASN A 54 -11.29 -0.60 -0.79
N HIS A 55 -11.45 -0.03 0.40
CA HIS A 55 -12.77 0.36 0.89
C HIS A 55 -13.38 1.47 0.01
N ASN A 56 -12.53 2.39 -0.46
CA ASN A 56 -12.88 3.53 -1.32
C ASN A 56 -13.46 3.15 -2.70
N LYS A 57 -13.32 1.90 -3.17
CA LYS A 57 -13.96 1.45 -4.43
C LYS A 57 -15.45 1.15 -4.28
N LYS A 58 -15.91 0.78 -3.08
CA LYS A 58 -17.31 0.41 -2.83
C LYS A 58 -18.15 1.60 -2.36
N GLN A 59 -17.54 2.58 -1.71
CA GLN A 59 -18.22 3.80 -1.25
C GLN A 59 -17.24 4.98 -1.30
N LYS A 60 -17.47 5.93 -2.21
CA LYS A 60 -16.74 7.20 -2.21
C LYS A 60 -17.15 7.95 -0.93
N ASN A 61 -16.18 8.27 -0.07
CA ASN A 61 -16.30 9.03 1.18
C ASN A 61 -16.55 8.24 2.48
N ALA A 62 -16.17 6.96 2.55
CA ALA A 62 -16.19 6.25 3.83
C ALA A 62 -15.00 6.69 4.72
N PRO A 63 -15.23 7.27 5.91
CA PRO A 63 -14.17 7.69 6.80
C PRO A 63 -13.71 6.48 7.63
N ALA A 64 -12.45 6.06 7.46
CA ALA A 64 -11.56 5.59 8.54
C ALA A 64 -10.44 4.65 8.04
N PHE A 65 -10.67 3.87 6.99
CA PHE A 65 -9.77 2.76 6.62
C PHE A 65 -9.57 2.65 5.11
N ASP A 66 -8.33 2.41 4.69
CA ASP A 66 -7.95 2.33 3.28
C ASP A 66 -8.22 0.91 2.74
N LEU A 67 -7.89 -0.13 3.52
CA LEU A 67 -8.01 -1.53 3.12
C LEU A 67 -8.85 -2.36 4.12
N ILE A 68 -9.72 -3.22 3.59
CA ILE A 68 -10.57 -4.12 4.38
C ILE A 68 -10.53 -5.56 3.85
N ASP A 69 -10.36 -6.52 4.74
CA ASP A 69 -10.58 -7.94 4.46
C ASP A 69 -11.83 -8.41 5.24
N ASN A 70 -12.93 -8.61 4.51
CA ASN A 70 -14.20 -9.01 5.10
C ASN A 70 -14.24 -10.49 5.53
N THR A 71 -13.34 -11.31 4.98
CA THR A 71 -13.23 -12.74 5.26
C THR A 71 -12.53 -12.95 6.60
N ASN A 72 -11.37 -12.32 6.75
CA ASN A 72 -10.55 -12.43 7.96
C ASN A 72 -10.89 -11.36 9.02
N LYS A 73 -11.81 -10.43 8.72
CA LYS A 73 -12.20 -9.29 9.58
C LYS A 73 -11.00 -8.41 9.96
N ILE A 74 -10.13 -8.16 8.99
CA ILE A 74 -8.94 -7.32 9.13
C ILE A 74 -9.20 -5.95 8.50
N ILE A 75 -8.68 -4.91 9.13
CA ILE A 75 -8.77 -3.54 8.68
C ILE A 75 -7.38 -2.90 8.83
N ILE A 76 -6.92 -2.22 7.78
CA ILE A 76 -5.61 -1.55 7.70
C ILE A 76 -5.80 -0.11 7.23
#